data_AF-A0A950E130-F1
#
_entry.id   AF-A0A950E130-F1
#
_cell.length_a   1.000
_cell.length_b   1.000
_cell.length_c   1.000
_cell.angle_alpha   90.00
_cell.angle_beta   90.00
_cell.angle_gamma   90.00
#
_symmetry.space_group_name_H-M   'P 1'
#
loop_
_entity.id
_entity.type
_entity.pdbx_description
1 polymer ?
#
loop_
_entity_poly.entity_id
_entity_poly.type
_entity_poly.pdbx_seq_one_letter_code
_entity_poly.pdbx_strand_id
1 'polypeptide(L)'
;MLVLGGSAADPPHKPKTNHPILGTWIFAVPDTDCEETYYVRQDGTTLVTSGEEVAESVYEIADEPSAKGFYRNIDRIVKDNGKPDCAGSITKVGTEVTNYVRFHPSFDLMIICQDESLKSCFGPLYRLGGESS
;
A
#
# COMPACT_ATOMS: atom_id res chain seq x y z
N MET A 1 33.75 2.02 25.08
CA MET A 1 32.88 1.10 24.30
C MET A 1 31.44 1.53 24.53
N LEU A 2 30.81 2.21 23.57
CA LEU A 2 29.35 2.36 23.56
C LEU A 2 28.79 1.27 22.65
N VAL A 3 27.93 0.43 23.20
CA VAL A 3 27.21 -0.61 22.45
C VAL A 3 26.00 0.03 21.80
N LEU A 4 25.93 -0.10 20.47
CA LEU A 4 24.80 0.31 19.64
C LEU A 4 23.57 -0.51 20.03
N GLY A 5 22.50 0.14 20.47
CA GLY A 5 21.18 -0.47 20.58
C GLY A 5 20.56 -0.60 19.19
N GLY A 6 20.54 -1.82 18.65
CA GLY A 6 19.74 -2.12 17.47
C GLY A 6 18.26 -2.18 17.86
N SER A 7 17.43 -1.34 17.24
CA SER A 7 15.98 -1.50 17.32
C SER A 7 15.60 -2.80 16.62
N ALA A 8 15.13 -3.79 17.38
CA ALA A 8 14.39 -4.89 16.80
C ALA A 8 13.08 -4.31 16.21
N ALA A 9 12.79 -4.62 14.95
CA ALA A 9 11.48 -4.32 14.39
C ALA A 9 10.41 -5.12 15.14
N ASP A 10 9.29 -4.48 15.48
CA ASP A 10 8.14 -5.17 16.06
C ASP A 10 7.68 -6.29 15.12
N PRO A 11 7.17 -7.42 15.66
CA PRO A 11 6.65 -8.50 14.83
C PRO A 11 5.45 -8.02 14.01
N PRO A 12 5.23 -8.59 12.80
CA PRO A 12 4.10 -8.23 11.96
C PRO A 12 2.79 -8.31 12.73
N HIS A 13 2.15 -7.16 12.93
CA HIS A 13 0.85 -7.08 13.57
C HIS A 13 -0.25 -6.87 12.53
N LYS A 14 -1.43 -7.42 12.82
CA LYS A 14 -2.61 -7.17 12.01
C LYS A 14 -3.03 -5.70 12.18
N PRO A 15 -3.50 -5.03 11.13
CA PRO A 15 -4.04 -3.68 11.23
C PRO A 15 -5.21 -3.62 12.24
N LYS A 16 -5.37 -2.47 12.92
CA LYS A 16 -6.58 -2.18 13.70
C LYS A 16 -7.84 -2.41 12.83
N THR A 17 -8.91 -2.93 13.44
CA THR A 17 -10.15 -3.32 12.73
C THR A 17 -10.83 -2.18 11.97
N ASN A 18 -10.59 -0.94 12.39
CA ASN A 18 -11.16 0.27 11.81
C ASN A 18 -10.09 1.14 11.12
N HIS A 19 -8.94 0.56 10.79
CA HIS A 19 -7.87 1.31 10.12
C HIS A 19 -8.33 1.76 8.73
N PRO A 20 -8.09 3.03 8.33
CA PRO A 20 -8.61 3.58 7.08
C PRO A 20 -8.12 2.83 5.84
N ILE A 21 -6.97 2.14 5.90
CA ILE A 21 -6.45 1.33 4.77
C ILE A 21 -7.38 0.18 4.37
N LEU A 22 -8.19 -0.35 5.28
CA LEU A 22 -8.99 -1.54 5.02
C LEU A 22 -10.06 -1.26 3.96
N GLY A 23 -10.28 -2.22 3.06
CA GLY A 23 -11.25 -2.13 1.98
C GLY A 23 -10.63 -2.32 0.60
N THR A 24 -11.38 -1.93 -0.43
CA THR A 24 -10.96 -2.02 -1.83
C THR A 24 -10.63 -0.63 -2.36
N TRP A 25 -9.48 -0.50 -3.01
CA TRP A 25 -9.00 0.74 -3.60
C TRP A 25 -8.71 0.55 -5.08
N ILE A 26 -9.01 1.57 -5.88
CA ILE A 26 -8.82 1.58 -7.33
C ILE A 26 -7.86 2.69 -7.68
N PHE A 27 -6.84 2.38 -8.48
CA PHE A 27 -5.95 3.35 -9.11
C PHE A 27 -6.19 3.34 -10.61
N ALA A 28 -6.69 4.44 -11.16
CA ALA A 28 -6.68 4.65 -12.61
C ALA A 28 -5.29 5.13 -13.02
N VAL A 29 -4.57 4.31 -13.79
CA VAL A 29 -3.19 4.61 -14.18
C VAL A 29 -3.18 5.76 -15.19
N PRO A 30 -2.48 6.88 -14.90
CA PRO A 30 -2.49 8.06 -15.77
C PRO A 30 -2.10 7.74 -17.21
N ASP A 31 -2.79 8.39 -18.15
CA ASP A 31 -2.55 8.26 -19.60
C ASP A 31 -2.74 6.83 -20.16
N THR A 32 -3.48 5.97 -19.46
CA THR A 32 -3.85 4.62 -19.91
C THR A 32 -5.32 4.30 -19.60
N ASP A 33 -5.84 3.22 -20.20
CA ASP A 33 -7.14 2.64 -19.84
C ASP A 33 -7.02 1.53 -18.76
N CYS A 34 -5.85 1.41 -18.12
CA CYS A 34 -5.58 0.38 -17.13
C CYS A 34 -5.95 0.85 -15.72
N GLU A 35 -6.57 -0.05 -14.95
CA GLU A 35 -6.85 0.17 -13.53
C GLU A 35 -6.14 -0.90 -12.70
N GLU A 36 -5.62 -0.47 -11.55
CA GLU A 36 -5.15 -1.36 -10.51
C GLU A 36 -6.18 -1.43 -9.40
N THR A 37 -6.46 -2.63 -8.90
CA THR A 37 -7.35 -2.83 -7.75
C THR A 37 -6.60 -3.46 -6.60
N TYR A 38 -6.66 -2.83 -5.43
CA TYR A 38 -6.04 -3.27 -4.19
C TYR A 38 -7.13 -3.72 -3.22
N TYR A 39 -7.14 -5.00 -2.87
CA TYR A 39 -8.01 -5.57 -1.85
C TYR A 39 -7.22 -5.70 -0.55
N VAL A 40 -7.40 -4.78 0.39
CA VAL A 40 -6.63 -4.70 1.63
C VAL A 40 -7.43 -5.30 2.79
N ARG A 41 -6.95 -6.43 3.32
CA ARG A 41 -7.69 -7.28 4.26
C ARG A 41 -7.20 -7.13 5.70
N GLN A 42 -8.12 -7.27 6.65
CA GLN A 42 -7.86 -7.15 8.08
C GLN A 42 -6.92 -8.24 8.64
N ASP A 43 -6.74 -9.34 7.92
CA ASP A 43 -5.82 -10.41 8.32
C ASP A 43 -4.34 -10.09 8.08
N GLY A 44 -4.02 -8.93 7.51
CA GLY A 44 -2.66 -8.51 7.17
C GLY A 44 -2.21 -8.95 5.78
N THR A 45 -3.16 -9.27 4.88
CA THR A 45 -2.87 -9.59 3.48
C THR A 45 -3.47 -8.59 2.50
N THR A 46 -2.82 -8.44 1.34
CA THR A 46 -3.39 -7.75 0.19
C THR A 46 -3.55 -8.72 -0.98
N LEU A 47 -4.49 -8.42 -1.86
CA LEU A 47 -4.50 -8.94 -3.23
C LEU A 47 -4.49 -7.72 -4.15
N VAL A 48 -3.64 -7.73 -5.15
CA VAL A 48 -3.55 -6.68 -6.16
C VAL A 48 -3.80 -7.30 -7.53
N THR A 49 -4.61 -6.62 -8.33
CA THR A 49 -4.74 -6.89 -9.77
C THR A 49 -4.31 -5.63 -10.52
N SER A 50 -3.33 -5.74 -11.41
CA SER A 50 -2.82 -4.64 -12.24
C SER A 50 -2.47 -5.19 -13.62
N GLY A 51 -3.15 -4.74 -14.68
CA GLY A 51 -2.97 -5.32 -16.02
C GLY A 51 -3.25 -6.83 -16.05
N GLU A 52 -2.23 -7.64 -16.35
CA GLU A 52 -2.31 -9.11 -16.29
C GLU A 52 -1.82 -9.68 -14.94
N GLU A 53 -1.18 -8.86 -14.11
CA GLU A 53 -0.62 -9.25 -12.81
C GLU A 53 -1.73 -9.55 -11.79
N VAL A 54 -1.52 -10.62 -11.03
CA VAL A 54 -2.30 -10.94 -9.84
C VAL A 54 -1.32 -11.33 -8.74
N ALA A 55 -1.18 -10.44 -7.76
CA ALA A 55 -0.20 -10.56 -6.67
C ALA A 55 -0.89 -10.62 -5.30
N GLU A 56 -0.35 -11.43 -4.39
CA GLU A 56 -0.72 -11.40 -2.97
C GLU A 56 0.51 -10.96 -2.15
N SER A 57 0.29 -10.05 -1.21
CA SER A 57 1.31 -9.64 -0.23
C SER A 57 0.85 -9.91 1.20
N VAL A 58 1.82 -9.97 2.10
CA VAL A 58 1.60 -9.65 3.52
C VAL A 58 2.03 -8.22 3.76
N TYR A 59 1.33 -7.51 4.62
CA TYR A 59 1.63 -6.12 4.91
C TYR A 59 1.53 -5.79 6.40
N GLU A 60 2.29 -4.77 6.78
CA GLU A 60 2.22 -4.10 8.06
C GLU A 60 1.92 -2.63 7.83
N ILE A 61 1.12 -2.02 8.71
CA ILE A 61 0.85 -0.60 8.66
C ILE A 61 0.86 -0.01 10.07
N ALA A 62 1.41 1.19 10.20
CA ALA A 62 1.35 1.93 11.45
C ALA A 62 -0.11 2.15 11.85
N ASP A 63 -0.39 2.03 13.15
CA ASP A 63 -1.75 2.20 13.67
C ASP A 63 -2.23 3.66 13.67
N GLU A 64 -1.31 4.60 13.66
CA GLU A 64 -1.53 6.05 13.71
C GLU A 64 -0.59 6.73 12.70
N PRO A 65 -0.96 7.90 12.15
CA PRO A 65 -0.09 8.63 11.24
C PRO A 65 1.06 9.28 11.99
N SER A 66 2.15 9.54 11.28
CA SER A 66 3.24 10.41 11.74
C SER A 66 2.74 11.84 11.96
N ALA A 67 3.56 12.70 12.56
CA ALA A 67 3.26 14.13 12.73
C ALA A 67 3.02 14.85 11.37
N LYS A 68 3.46 14.26 10.25
CA LYS A 68 3.22 14.78 8.90
C LYS A 68 1.96 14.19 8.24
N GLY A 69 1.24 13.31 8.93
CA GLY A 69 0.00 12.71 8.45
C GLY A 69 0.19 11.43 7.62
N PHE A 70 1.36 10.80 7.65
CA PHE A 70 1.66 9.59 6.86
C PHE A 70 1.65 8.34 7.72
N TYR A 71 1.05 7.27 7.23
CA TYR A 71 1.11 5.94 7.80
C TYR A 71 2.25 5.18 7.12
N ARG A 72 3.23 4.72 7.89
CA ARG A 72 4.26 3.82 7.35
C ARG A 72 3.64 2.48 7.05
N ASN A 73 3.86 1.96 5.84
CA ASN A 73 3.40 0.67 5.39
C ASN A 73 4.59 -0.14 4.86
N ILE A 74 4.75 -1.38 5.30
CA ILE A 74 5.65 -2.34 4.66
C ILE A 74 4.77 -3.34 3.93
N ASP A 75 5.04 -3.57 2.65
CA ASP A 75 4.36 -4.58 1.84
C ASP A 75 5.39 -5.56 1.27
N ARG A 76 5.11 -6.85 1.36
CA ARG A 76 5.98 -7.91 0.85
C ARG A 76 5.19 -8.93 0.05
N ILE A 77 5.57 -9.07 -1.22
CA ILE A 77 4.95 -10.01 -2.16
C ILE A 77 5.24 -11.45 -1.73
N VAL A 78 4.18 -12.22 -1.48
CA VAL A 78 4.27 -13.65 -1.11
C VAL A 78 3.82 -14.58 -2.22
N LYS A 79 3.00 -14.10 -3.15
CA LYS A 79 2.63 -14.82 -4.39
C LYS A 79 2.47 -13.83 -5.53
N ASP A 80 2.79 -14.30 -6.73
CA ASP A 80 2.64 -13.55 -7.96
C ASP A 80 2.42 -14.53 -9.12
N ASN A 81 1.65 -14.13 -10.14
CA ASN A 81 1.36 -14.97 -11.30
C ASN A 81 2.41 -14.85 -12.43
N GLY A 82 3.44 -14.01 -12.25
CA GLY A 82 4.55 -13.79 -13.17
C GLY A 82 4.19 -12.99 -14.42
N LYS A 83 3.09 -12.22 -14.37
CA LYS A 83 2.56 -11.45 -15.50
C LYS A 83 2.84 -9.96 -15.33
N PRO A 84 2.87 -9.19 -16.42
CA PRO A 84 3.12 -7.77 -16.35
C PRO A 84 1.98 -6.99 -15.68
N ASP A 85 2.36 -5.99 -14.87
CA ASP A 85 1.47 -4.96 -14.33
C ASP A 85 1.00 -3.98 -15.42
N CYS A 86 0.18 -2.99 -15.05
CA CYS A 86 -0.26 -1.93 -15.96
C CYS A 86 0.89 -1.15 -16.63
N ALA A 87 2.06 -1.08 -15.99
CA ALA A 87 3.26 -0.43 -16.53
C ALA A 87 4.16 -1.38 -17.34
N GLY A 88 3.80 -2.65 -17.48
CA GLY A 88 4.57 -3.68 -18.18
C GLY A 88 5.69 -4.31 -17.34
N SER A 89 5.76 -4.01 -16.04
CA SER A 89 6.78 -4.55 -15.12
C SER A 89 6.34 -5.89 -14.55
N ILE A 90 7.30 -6.77 -14.26
CA ILE A 90 7.03 -8.05 -13.59
C ILE A 90 7.61 -7.99 -12.19
N THR A 91 6.76 -8.05 -11.18
CA THR A 91 7.16 -8.06 -9.78
C THR A 91 7.68 -9.44 -9.37
N LYS A 92 8.68 -9.48 -8.49
CA LYS A 92 9.24 -10.75 -7.98
C LYS A 92 8.69 -11.07 -6.60
N VAL A 93 8.32 -12.33 -6.39
CA VAL A 93 8.03 -12.86 -5.05
C VAL A 93 9.22 -12.60 -4.12
N GLY A 94 8.93 -12.15 -2.90
CA GLY A 94 9.92 -11.73 -1.91
C GLY A 94 10.37 -10.27 -2.01
N THR A 95 9.92 -9.53 -3.04
CA THR A 95 10.07 -8.07 -3.08
C THR A 95 9.37 -7.46 -1.88
N GLU A 96 10.09 -6.60 -1.15
CA GLU A 96 9.59 -5.86 -0.01
C GLU A 96 9.79 -4.38 -0.25
N VAL A 97 8.75 -3.59 -0.02
CA VAL A 97 8.76 -2.14 -0.17
C VAL A 97 8.25 -1.48 1.09
N THR A 98 8.88 -0.36 1.48
CA THR A 98 8.32 0.54 2.49
C THR A 98 7.70 1.73 1.79
N ASN A 99 6.41 1.92 2.01
CA ASN A 99 5.59 3.00 1.50
C ASN A 99 5.10 3.90 2.64
N TYR A 100 4.67 5.10 2.28
CA TYR A 100 4.07 6.07 3.20
C TYR A 100 2.70 6.49 2.67
N VAL A 101 1.65 5.98 3.29
CA VAL A 101 0.27 6.21 2.87
C VAL A 101 -0.26 7.46 3.53
N ARG A 102 -0.94 8.32 2.76
CA ARG A 102 -1.66 9.47 3.31
C ARG A 102 -3.09 9.48 2.78
N PHE A 103 -4.04 9.57 3.69
CA PHE A 103 -5.46 9.68 3.36
C PHE A 103 -5.88 11.14 3.22
N HIS A 104 -6.78 11.40 2.29
CA HIS A 104 -7.57 12.64 2.29
C HIS A 104 -8.50 12.63 3.52
N PRO A 105 -8.91 13.79 4.07
CA PRO A 105 -9.81 13.85 5.23
C PRO A 105 -11.16 13.13 5.07
N SER A 106 -11.62 12.87 3.84
CA SER A 106 -12.81 12.05 3.58
C SER A 106 -12.59 10.55 3.81
N PHE A 107 -11.34 10.09 3.84
CA PHE A 107 -10.95 8.67 3.85
C PHE A 107 -11.38 7.84 2.63
N ASP A 108 -11.88 8.50 1.58
CA ASP A 108 -12.23 7.87 0.29
C ASP A 108 -11.14 8.02 -0.77
N LEU A 109 -10.10 8.81 -0.47
CA LEU A 109 -8.92 8.98 -1.31
C LEU A 109 -7.67 8.73 -0.49
N MET A 110 -6.68 8.11 -1.12
CA MET A 110 -5.33 8.03 -0.57
C MET A 110 -4.26 8.22 -1.65
N ILE A 111 -3.08 8.62 -1.21
CA ILE A 111 -1.86 8.58 -2.00
C ILE A 111 -0.84 7.70 -1.30
N ILE A 112 0.04 7.10 -2.09
CA ILE A 112 1.12 6.26 -1.60
C ILE A 112 2.44 6.89 -2.05
N CYS A 113 3.32 7.18 -1.10
CA CYS A 113 4.55 7.93 -1.33
C CYS A 113 5.80 7.11 -0.93
N GLN A 114 6.92 7.45 -1.55
CA GLN A 114 8.22 6.81 -1.27
C GLN A 114 8.83 7.25 0.07
N ASP A 115 8.49 8.44 0.54
CA ASP A 115 8.88 8.99 1.85
C ASP A 115 7.72 9.80 2.45
N GLU A 116 7.90 10.35 3.66
CA GLU A 116 6.93 11.25 4.30
C GLU A 116 6.94 12.67 3.68
N SER A 117 6.80 12.74 2.36
CA SER A 117 6.67 13.96 1.58
C SER A 117 5.77 13.74 0.36
N LEU A 118 5.35 14.84 -0.28
CA LEU A 118 4.49 14.80 -1.48
C LEU A 118 5.29 14.85 -2.79
N LYS A 119 6.60 14.56 -2.75
CA LYS A 119 7.48 14.72 -3.92
C LYS A 119 7.43 13.55 -4.89
N SER A 120 7.26 12.34 -4.36
CA SER A 120 7.28 11.08 -5.10
C SER A 120 6.16 10.20 -4.56
N CYS A 121 4.99 10.34 -5.19
CA CYS A 121 3.78 9.62 -4.82
C CYS A 121 3.05 9.17 -6.08
N PHE A 122 2.26 8.10 -5.95
CA PHE A 122 1.25 7.73 -6.92
C PHE A 122 -0.15 7.79 -6.30
N GLY A 123 -1.14 7.93 -7.16
CA GLY A 123 -2.54 8.16 -6.80
C GLY A 123 -3.13 9.43 -7.43
N PRO A 124 -4.32 9.84 -6.99
CA PRO A 124 -5.07 9.25 -5.88
C PRO A 124 -5.60 7.86 -6.22
N LEU A 125 -5.61 6.99 -5.20
CA LEU A 125 -6.41 5.79 -5.19
C LEU A 125 -7.77 6.12 -4.59
N TYR A 126 -8.83 5.63 -5.21
CA TYR A 126 -10.22 5.84 -4.81
C TYR A 126 -10.74 4.61 -4.09
N ARG A 127 -11.45 4.80 -3.00
CA ARG A 127 -12.16 3.71 -2.34
C ARG A 127 -13.30 3.23 -3.23
N LEU A 128 -13.36 1.94 -3.53
CA LEU A 128 -14.51 1.38 -4.22
C LEU A 128 -15.76 1.51 -3.33
N GLY A 129 -16.75 2.25 -3.81
CA GLY A 129 -17.95 2.63 -3.07
C GLY A 129 -17.83 3.89 -2.20
N GLY A 130 -16.67 4.57 -2.22
CA GLY A 130 -16.51 5.93 -1.68
C GLY A 130 -16.95 6.99 -2.71
N GLU A 131 -17.19 8.23 -2.25
CA GLU A 131 -17.54 9.32 -3.16
C GLU A 131 -16.29 9.81 -3.91
N SER A 132 -16.20 9.48 -5.20
CA SER A 132 -15.25 10.13 -6.12
C SER A 132 -15.71 11.58 -6.35
N SER A 133 -15.08 12.55 -5.67
CA SER A 133 -15.36 13.98 -5.83
C SER A 133 -14.69 14.57 -7.07
#